data_AF-A0A3L7Q4I0-F1
#
_entry.id   AF-A0A3L7Q4I0-F1
#
_cell.length_a   1.000
_cell.length_b   1.000
_cell.length_c   1.000
_cell.angle_alpha   90.00
_cell.angle_beta   90.00
_cell.angle_gamma   90.00
#
_symmetry.space_group_name_H-M   'P 1'
#
loop_
_entity.id
_entity.type
_entity.pdbx_description
1 polymer ?
#
loop_
_entity_poly.entity_id
_entity_poly.type
_entity_poly.pdbx_seq_one_letter_code
_entity_poly.pdbx_strand_id
1 'polypeptide(L)'
;MPPDNDQPAQDGADCGFLSQFGASSEANTEHYSPAPAGYQRGITKFVVVIGTVMSGLGKGIFSSSLAKLIQDKGLSVAPIKMEGYLNIDSGTLNPYRHGEVFVLDDGLETDMDLGTYERLLDQNLSRKNFVTAGQIYTRILERERRGGYLGRDVQMIPHVTGEVKMKLRELAMSGPRGKQLDVVFVEVGGTAGDYENGFYIEALRELAFEEGPGSTCFVALTYILEPSILGEQKSKAAQLGIKRLMEAGVQPNIVACRAKNPVTDKVMEKIAMFSNVPLKRIFSMHDRSSIYSIPDAMRQAGLDREILSILSLHDRVEPAREDRAR
;
A
#
# COMPACT_ATOMS: atom_id res chain seq x y z
N MET A 1 57.44 -18.33 -60.13
CA MET A 1 56.96 -18.94 -58.87
C MET A 1 56.75 -17.81 -57.86
N PRO A 2 55.73 -17.92 -56.99
CA PRO A 2 54.79 -16.85 -56.63
C PRO A 2 55.28 -15.93 -55.49
N PRO A 3 54.51 -14.88 -55.12
CA PRO A 3 54.89 -13.89 -54.13
C PRO A 3 54.51 -14.31 -52.70
N ASP A 4 55.35 -13.98 -51.72
CA ASP A 4 55.03 -14.12 -50.29
C ASP A 4 54.25 -12.89 -49.79
N ASN A 5 53.17 -13.19 -49.11
CA ASN A 5 52.07 -12.31 -48.76
C ASN A 5 51.96 -12.29 -47.23
N ASP A 6 52.72 -11.44 -46.56
CA ASP A 6 52.62 -11.24 -45.11
C ASP A 6 51.66 -10.07 -44.81
N GLN A 7 50.37 -10.40 -44.69
CA GLN A 7 49.39 -9.56 -44.00
C GLN A 7 49.32 -9.97 -42.53
N PRO A 8 49.32 -9.02 -41.57
CA PRO A 8 49.02 -9.35 -40.19
C PRO A 8 47.55 -9.77 -40.06
N ALA A 9 47.32 -10.91 -39.41
CA ALA A 9 46.00 -11.40 -39.07
C ALA A 9 45.23 -10.34 -38.27
N GLN A 10 44.14 -9.84 -38.84
CA GLN A 10 43.14 -9.09 -38.12
C GLN A 10 42.35 -10.08 -37.25
N ASP A 11 42.69 -10.15 -35.96
CA ASP A 11 41.83 -10.76 -34.95
C ASP A 11 40.57 -9.89 -34.78
N GLY A 12 39.61 -10.10 -35.67
CA GLY A 12 38.23 -9.63 -35.54
C GLY A 12 37.48 -10.48 -34.51
N ALA A 13 37.93 -10.46 -33.26
CA ALA A 13 37.25 -11.11 -32.15
C ALA A 13 36.23 -10.14 -31.52
N ASP A 14 34.98 -10.33 -31.92
CA ASP A 14 33.81 -10.33 -31.03
C ASP A 14 33.50 -9.10 -30.14
N CYS A 15 33.85 -7.89 -30.58
CA CYS A 15 33.32 -6.65 -29.96
C CYS A 15 31.82 -6.40 -30.22
N GLY A 16 31.14 -7.27 -30.98
CA GLY A 16 29.73 -7.13 -31.35
C GLY A 16 28.73 -7.66 -30.31
N PHE A 17 29.06 -8.73 -29.59
CA PHE A 17 28.12 -9.36 -28.66
C PHE A 17 27.92 -8.50 -27.39
N LEU A 18 29.00 -7.99 -26.80
CA LEU A 18 28.95 -7.13 -25.61
C LEU A 18 28.37 -5.75 -25.91
N SER A 19 28.60 -5.20 -27.11
CA SER A 19 28.06 -3.90 -27.51
C SER A 19 26.54 -3.93 -27.75
N GLN A 20 25.96 -5.09 -28.08
CA GLN A 20 24.51 -5.26 -28.18
C GLN A 20 23.80 -5.19 -26.81
N PHE A 21 24.47 -5.57 -25.71
CA PHE A 21 23.90 -5.44 -24.36
C PHE A 21 23.98 -4.01 -23.80
N GLY A 22 24.92 -3.18 -24.29
CA GLY A 22 25.00 -1.76 -23.94
C GLY A 22 24.03 -0.86 -24.69
N ALA A 23 23.30 -1.39 -25.68
CA ALA A 23 22.50 -0.60 -26.61
C ALA A 23 20.98 -0.63 -26.33
N SER A 24 20.51 -1.24 -25.24
CA SER A 24 19.11 -1.10 -24.82
C SER A 24 18.92 0.22 -24.08
N SER A 25 17.86 0.98 -24.38
CA SER A 25 17.55 2.24 -23.69
C SER A 25 17.29 2.07 -22.19
N GLU A 26 16.93 0.85 -21.76
CA GLU A 26 16.83 0.45 -20.35
C GLU A 26 18.21 0.35 -19.67
N ALA A 27 19.29 0.24 -20.45
CA ALA A 27 20.63 0.07 -19.92
C ALA A 27 21.25 1.36 -19.35
N ASN A 28 20.70 2.54 -19.60
CA ASN A 28 21.29 3.80 -19.14
C ASN A 28 20.46 4.54 -18.09
N THR A 29 19.43 3.92 -17.52
CA THR A 29 18.59 4.55 -16.50
C THR A 29 18.69 3.80 -15.17
N GLU A 30 18.93 4.54 -14.09
CA GLU A 30 18.69 4.10 -12.71
C GLU A 30 17.18 4.01 -12.38
N HIS A 31 16.31 4.34 -13.33
CA HIS A 31 14.87 4.30 -13.14
C HIS A 31 14.36 2.86 -13.33
N TYR A 32 14.02 2.17 -12.24
CA TYR A 32 13.31 0.90 -12.28
C TYR A 32 11.89 1.06 -11.73
N SER A 33 10.93 1.14 -12.66
CA SER A 33 9.50 1.25 -12.37
C SER A 33 8.73 0.18 -13.16
N PRO A 34 8.77 -1.09 -12.70
CA PRO A 34 8.12 -2.19 -13.40
C PRO A 34 6.60 -2.04 -13.38
N ALA A 35 5.96 -2.46 -14.47
CA ALA A 35 4.50 -2.55 -14.57
C ALA A 35 4.12 -3.82 -15.36
N PRO A 36 3.02 -4.49 -14.99
CA PRO A 36 2.54 -5.63 -15.76
C PRO A 36 2.03 -5.18 -17.14
N ALA A 37 2.05 -6.10 -18.10
CA ALA A 37 1.58 -5.84 -19.45
C ALA A 37 0.12 -5.34 -19.45
N GLY A 38 -0.15 -4.26 -20.18
CA GLY A 38 -1.47 -3.65 -20.25
C GLY A 38 -1.84 -2.71 -19.08
N TYR A 39 -0.96 -2.55 -18.08
CA TYR A 39 -1.19 -1.61 -16.99
C TYR A 39 -1.16 -0.15 -17.49
N GLN A 40 -2.17 0.62 -17.10
CA GLN A 40 -2.28 2.04 -17.41
C GLN A 40 -2.29 2.84 -16.12
N ARG A 41 -1.24 3.66 -15.95
CA ARG A 41 -1.05 4.50 -14.76
C ARG A 41 -2.20 5.49 -14.56
N GLY A 42 -2.56 5.74 -13.31
CA GLY A 42 -3.55 6.75 -12.92
C GLY A 42 -5.03 6.36 -13.08
N ILE A 43 -5.34 5.23 -13.75
CA ILE A 43 -6.71 4.69 -13.88
C ILE A 43 -7.19 4.08 -12.56
N THR A 44 -6.40 3.17 -11.99
CA THR A 44 -6.61 2.63 -10.65
C THR A 44 -6.17 3.67 -9.63
N LYS A 45 -6.98 3.84 -8.60
CA LYS A 45 -6.67 4.71 -7.46
C LYS A 45 -6.18 3.87 -6.28
N PHE A 46 -5.33 4.45 -5.45
CA PHE A 46 -4.78 3.76 -4.28
C PHE A 46 -5.19 4.48 -3.00
N VAL A 47 -5.78 3.76 -2.06
CA VAL A 47 -6.01 4.25 -0.69
C VAL A 47 -5.02 3.55 0.21
N VAL A 48 -4.08 4.31 0.77
CA VAL A 48 -2.97 3.78 1.57
C VAL A 48 -3.23 4.09 3.04
N VAL A 49 -3.37 3.06 3.87
CA VAL A 49 -3.63 3.17 5.30
C VAL A 49 -2.37 2.82 6.09
N ILE A 50 -1.86 3.79 6.87
CA ILE A 50 -0.63 3.65 7.66
C ILE A 50 -0.93 3.97 9.13
N GLY A 51 -0.54 3.05 10.03
CA GLY A 51 -0.60 3.27 11.48
C GLY A 51 0.59 4.10 11.97
N THR A 52 0.41 4.92 13.01
CA THR A 52 1.46 5.88 13.43
C THR A 52 1.96 5.72 14.86
N VAL A 53 1.09 5.44 15.83
CA VAL A 53 1.45 5.50 17.27
C VAL A 53 1.78 4.13 17.86
N MET A 54 0.98 3.13 17.52
CA MET A 54 1.11 1.77 18.04
C MET A 54 0.56 0.76 17.03
N SER A 55 0.99 -0.49 17.13
CA SER A 55 0.37 -1.62 16.45
C SER A 55 -1.00 -1.93 17.08
N GLY A 56 -1.84 -2.70 16.39
CA GLY A 56 -3.15 -3.12 16.93
C GLY A 56 -4.23 -2.03 16.97
N LEU A 57 -4.08 -0.90 16.27
CA LEU A 57 -5.09 0.17 16.22
C LEU A 57 -6.42 -0.21 15.53
N GLY A 58 -6.47 -1.40 14.91
CA GLY A 58 -7.58 -1.83 14.07
C GLY A 58 -7.46 -1.34 12.63
N LYS A 59 -6.25 -1.35 12.05
CA LYS A 59 -6.01 -0.97 10.64
C LYS A 59 -6.82 -1.82 9.67
N GLY A 60 -6.78 -3.15 9.82
CA GLY A 60 -7.57 -4.08 9.00
C GLY A 60 -9.07 -3.78 9.04
N ILE A 61 -9.65 -3.59 10.24
CA ILE A 61 -11.07 -3.23 10.41
C ILE A 61 -11.38 -1.87 9.78
N PHE A 62 -10.54 -0.87 10.01
CA PHE A 62 -10.71 0.47 9.44
C PHE A 62 -10.68 0.43 7.90
N SER A 63 -9.66 -0.21 7.33
CA SER A 63 -9.42 -0.28 5.89
C SER A 63 -10.50 -1.11 5.19
N SER A 64 -10.88 -2.26 5.74
CA SER A 64 -11.97 -3.10 5.21
C SER A 64 -13.33 -2.40 5.26
N SER A 65 -13.64 -1.68 6.35
CA SER A 65 -14.88 -0.88 6.46
C SER A 65 -14.94 0.20 5.38
N LEU A 66 -13.82 0.86 5.13
CA LEU A 66 -13.72 1.89 4.10
C LEU A 66 -13.81 1.31 2.69
N ALA A 67 -13.14 0.19 2.44
CA ALA A 67 -13.23 -0.54 1.19
C ALA A 67 -14.67 -0.97 0.91
N LYS A 68 -15.40 -1.42 1.94
CA LYS A 68 -16.82 -1.77 1.86
C LYS A 68 -17.68 -0.58 1.43
N LEU A 69 -17.48 0.59 2.02
CA LEU A 69 -18.21 1.80 1.62
C LEU A 69 -17.98 2.19 0.15
N ILE A 70 -16.76 2.01 -0.35
CA ILE A 70 -16.44 2.29 -1.76
C ILE A 70 -17.01 1.19 -2.68
N GLN A 71 -16.99 -0.08 -2.26
CA GLN A 71 -17.61 -1.20 -2.97
C GLN A 71 -19.13 -1.04 -3.10
N ASP A 72 -19.80 -0.60 -2.03
CA ASP A 72 -21.25 -0.38 -2.00
C ASP A 72 -21.68 0.72 -3.00
N LYS A 73 -20.77 1.63 -3.34
CA LYS A 73 -20.96 2.67 -4.36
C LYS A 73 -20.72 2.19 -5.80
N GLY A 74 -20.47 0.90 -6.01
CA GLY A 74 -20.34 0.31 -7.33
C GLY A 74 -18.94 0.18 -7.88
N LEU A 75 -17.94 0.66 -7.15
CA LEU A 75 -16.55 0.59 -7.55
C LEU A 75 -15.98 -0.81 -7.27
N SER A 76 -15.19 -1.32 -8.22
CA SER A 76 -14.39 -2.52 -8.04
C SER A 76 -13.20 -2.23 -7.14
N VAL A 77 -13.12 -2.95 -6.02
CA VAL A 77 -12.10 -2.76 -5.01
C VAL A 77 -11.32 -4.04 -4.77
N ALA A 78 -10.06 -3.92 -4.38
CA ALA A 78 -9.34 -5.04 -3.77
C ALA A 78 -8.42 -4.53 -2.65
N PRO A 79 -8.41 -5.20 -1.49
CA PRO A 79 -7.45 -4.90 -0.43
C PRO A 79 -6.13 -5.63 -0.67
N ILE A 80 -5.06 -5.08 -0.10
CA ILE A 80 -3.77 -5.74 0.02
C ILE A 80 -3.14 -5.40 1.36
N LYS A 81 -2.68 -6.44 2.05
CA LYS A 81 -1.97 -6.34 3.32
C LYS A 81 -0.47 -6.53 3.08
N MET A 82 0.32 -5.57 3.53
CA MET A 82 1.78 -5.59 3.46
C MET A 82 2.38 -5.79 4.84
N GLU A 83 3.09 -6.89 5.05
CA GLU A 83 3.75 -7.23 6.30
C GLU A 83 5.28 -7.06 6.20
N GLY A 84 5.86 -6.48 7.25
CA GLY A 84 7.29 -6.17 7.33
C GLY A 84 8.18 -7.35 7.72
N TYR A 85 7.60 -8.46 8.17
CA TYR A 85 8.36 -9.63 8.58
C TYR A 85 8.90 -10.45 7.39
N LEU A 86 9.96 -11.21 7.67
CA LEU A 86 10.72 -11.97 6.66
C LEU A 86 10.13 -13.35 6.33
N ASN A 87 9.15 -13.83 7.09
CA ASN A 87 8.43 -15.06 6.74
C ASN A 87 7.74 -14.89 5.37
N ILE A 88 7.79 -15.92 4.53
CA ILE A 88 7.19 -15.90 3.18
C ILE A 88 5.65 -15.94 3.26
N ASP A 89 5.14 -16.58 4.29
CA ASP A 89 3.72 -16.72 4.63
C ASP A 89 3.58 -16.69 6.15
N SER A 90 2.35 -16.78 6.65
CA SER A 90 2.08 -16.79 8.08
C SER A 90 2.14 -18.18 8.72
N GLY A 91 2.29 -19.26 7.93
CA GLY A 91 2.18 -20.65 8.41
C GLY A 91 3.28 -21.06 9.39
N THR A 92 4.45 -20.42 9.29
CA THR A 92 5.58 -20.67 10.20
C THR A 92 5.55 -19.83 11.48
N LEU A 93 4.57 -18.92 11.62
CA LEU A 93 4.43 -18.09 12.81
C LEU A 93 3.74 -18.86 13.93
N ASN A 94 4.13 -18.57 15.18
CA ASN A 94 3.43 -19.10 16.34
C ASN A 94 2.10 -18.35 16.53
N PRO A 95 0.93 -19.04 16.47
CA PRO A 95 -0.36 -18.38 16.53
C PRO A 95 -0.65 -17.72 17.88
N TYR A 96 -0.06 -18.22 18.96
CA TYR A 96 -0.20 -17.60 20.29
C TYR A 96 0.55 -16.28 20.42
N ARG A 97 1.49 -15.98 19.51
CA ARG A 97 2.28 -14.75 19.51
C ARG A 97 1.82 -13.75 18.45
N HIS A 98 1.41 -14.24 17.28
CA HIS A 98 1.12 -13.42 16.12
C HIS A 98 -0.36 -13.40 15.73
N GLY A 99 -1.21 -14.14 16.45
CA GLY A 99 -2.62 -14.29 16.12
C GLY A 99 -2.88 -15.51 15.23
N GLU A 100 -4.15 -15.77 14.96
CA GLU A 100 -4.57 -16.89 14.13
C GLU A 100 -4.08 -16.70 12.67
N VAL A 101 -3.74 -17.82 12.02
CA VAL A 101 -3.43 -17.85 10.59
C VAL A 101 -4.73 -17.98 9.81
N PHE A 102 -4.92 -17.14 8.80
CA PHE A 102 -6.05 -17.22 7.88
C PHE A 102 -5.63 -17.86 6.56
N VAL A 103 -6.37 -18.86 6.10
CA VAL A 103 -6.07 -19.59 4.86
C VAL A 103 -7.02 -19.11 3.76
N LEU A 104 -6.45 -18.60 2.67
CA LEU A 104 -7.21 -18.19 1.49
C LEU A 104 -7.66 -19.39 0.65
N ASP A 105 -8.66 -19.20 -0.21
CA ASP A 105 -9.14 -20.23 -1.15
C ASP A 105 -8.04 -20.84 -2.03
N ASP A 106 -6.99 -20.06 -2.36
CA ASP A 106 -5.86 -20.51 -3.16
C ASP A 106 -4.74 -21.20 -2.33
N GLY A 107 -5.03 -21.49 -1.07
CA GLY A 107 -4.19 -22.24 -0.13
C GLY A 107 -3.10 -21.43 0.55
N LEU A 108 -3.00 -20.10 0.32
CA LEU A 108 -1.99 -19.29 1.00
C LEU A 108 -2.36 -19.06 2.47
N GLU A 109 -1.40 -19.31 3.36
CA GLU A 109 -1.46 -18.99 4.79
C GLU A 109 -1.08 -17.52 5.02
N THR A 110 -1.98 -16.76 5.63
CA THR A 110 -1.90 -15.28 5.73
C THR A 110 -2.25 -14.77 7.13
N ASP A 111 -2.05 -13.47 7.32
CA ASP A 111 -2.47 -12.75 8.53
C ASP A 111 -4.00 -12.72 8.68
N MET A 112 -4.49 -12.70 9.92
CA MET A 112 -5.92 -12.71 10.25
C MET A 112 -6.70 -11.53 9.64
N ASP A 113 -6.04 -10.39 9.36
CA ASP A 113 -6.69 -9.23 8.74
C ASP A 113 -7.32 -9.58 7.38
N LEU A 114 -6.76 -10.53 6.62
CA LEU A 114 -7.32 -10.97 5.33
C LEU A 114 -8.71 -11.56 5.49
N GLY A 115 -8.93 -12.35 6.55
CA GLY A 115 -10.26 -12.88 6.87
C GLY A 115 -11.25 -11.79 7.28
N THR A 116 -10.78 -10.65 7.81
CA THR A 116 -11.64 -9.48 8.08
C THR A 116 -12.07 -8.81 6.78
N TYR A 117 -11.16 -8.69 5.81
CA TYR A 117 -11.50 -8.18 4.48
C TYR A 117 -12.51 -9.08 3.76
N GLU A 118 -12.30 -10.40 3.72
CA GLU A 118 -13.24 -11.33 3.07
C GLU A 118 -14.65 -11.22 3.67
N ARG A 119 -14.74 -11.22 5.00
CA ARG A 119 -16.02 -11.11 5.71
C ARG A 119 -16.77 -9.80 5.43
N LEU A 120 -16.07 -8.67 5.36
CA LEU A 120 -16.71 -7.36 5.16
C LEU A 120 -17.02 -7.07 3.69
N LEU A 121 -16.16 -7.53 2.78
CA LEU A 121 -16.30 -7.28 1.35
C LEU A 121 -17.13 -8.34 0.62
N ASP A 122 -17.41 -9.48 1.24
CA ASP A 122 -18.09 -10.62 0.61
C ASP A 122 -17.38 -11.00 -0.72
N GLN A 123 -16.06 -11.14 -0.64
CA GLN A 123 -15.18 -11.39 -1.78
C GLN A 123 -14.04 -12.31 -1.36
N ASN A 124 -13.80 -13.36 -2.14
CA ASN A 124 -12.65 -14.24 -1.95
C ASN A 124 -11.37 -13.52 -2.40
N LEU A 125 -10.37 -13.51 -1.54
CA LEU A 125 -9.05 -12.97 -1.81
C LEU A 125 -8.11 -14.09 -2.29
N SER A 126 -6.95 -13.70 -2.76
CA SER A 126 -5.91 -14.61 -3.26
C SER A 126 -4.55 -14.20 -2.75
N ARG A 127 -3.51 -14.98 -3.05
CA ARG A 127 -2.11 -14.61 -2.79
C ARG A 127 -1.69 -13.24 -3.31
N LYS A 128 -2.41 -12.63 -4.25
CA LYS A 128 -2.13 -11.26 -4.72
C LYS A 128 -2.48 -10.19 -3.68
N ASN A 129 -3.29 -10.53 -2.70
CA ASN A 129 -3.79 -9.63 -1.66
C ASN A 129 -2.92 -9.63 -0.40
N PHE A 130 -1.86 -10.43 -0.36
CA PHE A 130 -0.96 -10.52 0.78
C PHE A 130 0.49 -10.46 0.32
N VAL A 131 1.27 -9.60 0.96
CA VAL A 131 2.69 -9.38 0.64
C VAL A 131 3.48 -9.34 1.94
N THR A 132 4.61 -10.04 1.98
CA THR A 132 5.57 -9.97 3.08
C THR A 132 6.94 -9.51 2.59
N ALA A 133 7.77 -8.99 3.50
CA ALA A 133 9.15 -8.64 3.15
C ALA A 133 9.93 -9.88 2.68
N GLY A 134 9.64 -11.05 3.26
CA GLY A 134 10.15 -12.34 2.82
C GLY A 134 9.88 -12.61 1.34
N GLN A 135 8.63 -12.47 0.89
CA GLN A 135 8.27 -12.68 -0.51
C GLN A 135 8.98 -11.70 -1.45
N ILE A 136 9.05 -10.42 -1.07
CA ILE A 136 9.70 -9.38 -1.85
C ILE A 136 11.19 -9.69 -2.01
N TYR A 137 11.90 -9.94 -0.90
CA TYR A 137 13.33 -10.25 -0.95
C TYR A 137 13.62 -11.55 -1.67
N THR A 138 12.81 -12.60 -1.49
CA THR A 138 12.97 -13.86 -2.23
C THR A 138 12.86 -13.62 -3.74
N ARG A 139 11.83 -12.91 -4.22
CA ARG A 139 11.67 -12.63 -5.66
C ARG A 139 12.84 -11.83 -6.24
N ILE A 140 13.37 -10.87 -5.48
CA ILE A 140 14.49 -10.04 -5.89
C ILE A 140 15.78 -10.87 -5.96
N LEU A 141 16.09 -11.64 -4.91
CA LEU A 141 17.30 -12.44 -4.85
C LEU A 141 17.28 -13.58 -5.87
N GLU A 142 16.13 -14.23 -6.09
CA GLU A 142 15.99 -15.24 -7.15
C GLU A 142 16.20 -14.65 -8.54
N ARG A 143 15.63 -13.46 -8.81
CA ARG A 143 15.84 -12.76 -10.08
C ARG A 143 17.31 -12.39 -10.27
N GLU A 144 17.96 -11.92 -9.23
CA GLU A 144 19.38 -11.57 -9.23
C GLU A 144 20.24 -12.80 -9.55
N ARG A 145 20.05 -13.93 -8.85
CA ARG A 145 20.77 -15.18 -9.09
C ARG A 145 20.58 -15.74 -10.51
N ARG A 146 19.45 -15.45 -11.16
CA ARG A 146 19.18 -15.81 -12.57
C ARG A 146 19.76 -14.81 -13.59
N GLY A 147 20.49 -13.79 -13.14
CA GLY A 147 21.07 -12.75 -14.00
C GLY A 147 20.05 -11.71 -14.48
N GLY A 148 18.86 -11.64 -13.89
CA GLY A 148 17.75 -10.79 -14.35
C GLY A 148 17.92 -9.29 -14.13
N TYR A 149 19.05 -8.86 -13.53
CA TYR A 149 19.48 -7.46 -13.41
C TYR A 149 20.74 -7.15 -14.25
N LEU A 150 21.15 -8.07 -15.13
CA LEU A 150 22.21 -7.87 -16.11
C LEU A 150 23.55 -7.40 -15.49
N GLY A 151 23.91 -7.97 -14.33
CA GLY A 151 25.17 -7.69 -13.64
C GLY A 151 25.20 -6.38 -12.83
N ARG A 152 24.07 -5.68 -12.69
CA ARG A 152 23.98 -4.47 -11.85
C ARG A 152 23.82 -4.78 -10.37
N ASP A 153 24.26 -3.83 -9.56
CA ASP A 153 24.01 -3.76 -8.12
C ASP A 153 22.50 -3.81 -7.83
N VAL A 154 22.09 -4.74 -6.98
CA VAL A 154 20.71 -4.82 -6.50
C VAL A 154 20.61 -4.06 -5.18
N GLN A 155 19.66 -3.12 -5.12
CA GLN A 155 19.58 -2.09 -4.09
C GLN A 155 18.14 -1.94 -3.56
N MET A 156 17.98 -1.35 -2.36
CA MET A 156 16.67 -1.04 -1.78
C MET A 156 15.84 -0.15 -2.70
N ILE A 157 16.46 0.90 -3.23
CA ILE A 157 15.90 1.75 -4.28
C ILE A 157 16.83 1.58 -5.49
N PRO A 158 16.32 1.29 -6.69
CA PRO A 158 14.91 1.17 -7.03
C PRO A 158 14.36 -0.27 -6.98
N HIS A 159 15.17 -1.29 -6.69
CA HIS A 159 14.78 -2.68 -6.93
C HIS A 159 13.74 -3.22 -5.93
N VAL A 160 13.93 -2.98 -4.63
CA VAL A 160 12.97 -3.40 -3.60
C VAL A 160 11.68 -2.58 -3.70
N THR A 161 11.79 -1.26 -3.82
CA THR A 161 10.60 -0.40 -4.01
C THR A 161 9.88 -0.72 -5.32
N GLY A 162 10.61 -1.02 -6.38
CA GLY A 162 10.09 -1.44 -7.68
C GLY A 162 9.30 -2.75 -7.60
N GLU A 163 9.77 -3.74 -6.85
CA GLU A 163 9.05 -5.01 -6.66
C GLU A 163 7.75 -4.82 -5.86
N VAL A 164 7.76 -3.96 -4.84
CA VAL A 164 6.53 -3.57 -4.11
C VAL A 164 5.52 -2.90 -5.06
N LYS A 165 5.98 -1.93 -5.87
CA LYS A 165 5.13 -1.26 -6.88
C LYS A 165 4.60 -2.26 -7.91
N MET A 166 5.41 -3.22 -8.35
CA MET A 166 4.99 -4.28 -9.26
C MET A 166 3.83 -5.09 -8.67
N LYS A 167 3.92 -5.51 -7.40
CA LYS A 167 2.85 -6.26 -6.72
C LYS A 167 1.54 -5.49 -6.67
N LEU A 168 1.59 -4.20 -6.35
CA LEU A 168 0.41 -3.34 -6.34
C LEU A 168 -0.24 -3.22 -7.72
N ARG A 169 0.57 -3.06 -8.77
CA ARG A 169 0.09 -2.98 -10.16
C ARG A 169 -0.42 -4.33 -10.67
N GLU A 170 0.19 -5.44 -10.27
CA GLU A 170 -0.29 -6.81 -10.56
C GLU A 170 -1.68 -7.05 -9.95
N LEU A 171 -1.91 -6.57 -8.72
CA LEU A 171 -3.23 -6.61 -8.11
C LEU A 171 -4.21 -5.66 -8.80
N ALA A 172 -3.79 -4.45 -9.16
CA ALA A 172 -4.64 -3.50 -9.88
C ALA A 172 -5.19 -4.09 -11.20
N MET A 173 -4.49 -5.04 -11.83
CA MET A 173 -4.94 -5.74 -13.04
C MET A 173 -5.97 -6.85 -12.79
N SER A 174 -6.36 -7.16 -11.56
CA SER A 174 -7.33 -8.23 -11.24
C SER A 174 -8.80 -7.80 -11.32
N GLY A 175 -9.08 -6.65 -11.92
CA GLY A 175 -10.43 -6.11 -12.01
C GLY A 175 -11.35 -6.91 -12.96
N PRO A 176 -12.67 -6.65 -12.88
CA PRO A 176 -13.67 -7.41 -13.61
C PRO A 176 -13.54 -7.21 -15.12
N ARG A 177 -13.81 -8.28 -15.89
CA ARG A 177 -13.79 -8.28 -17.37
C ARG A 177 -12.43 -7.87 -17.96
N GLY A 178 -11.34 -8.21 -17.27
CA GLY A 178 -9.97 -7.91 -17.72
C GLY A 178 -9.61 -6.42 -17.67
N LYS A 179 -10.40 -5.60 -16.96
CA LYS A 179 -10.09 -4.19 -16.70
C LYS A 179 -9.31 -4.04 -15.41
N GLN A 180 -8.64 -2.90 -15.27
CA GLN A 180 -8.04 -2.53 -14.00
C GLN A 180 -9.12 -2.24 -12.94
N LEU A 181 -8.80 -2.48 -11.68
CA LEU A 181 -9.62 -2.12 -10.53
C LEU A 181 -9.84 -0.61 -10.46
N ASP A 182 -10.97 -0.19 -9.90
CA ASP A 182 -11.21 1.22 -9.62
C ASP A 182 -10.33 1.70 -8.46
N VAL A 183 -10.28 0.92 -7.37
CA VAL A 183 -9.52 1.27 -6.15
C VAL A 183 -8.80 0.07 -5.54
N VAL A 184 -7.52 0.23 -5.21
CA VAL A 184 -6.76 -0.72 -4.38
C VAL A 184 -6.57 -0.13 -2.98
N PHE A 185 -6.95 -0.89 -1.96
CA PHE A 185 -6.77 -0.52 -0.55
C PHE A 185 -5.50 -1.16 -0.01
N VAL A 186 -4.47 -0.36 0.23
CA VAL A 186 -3.18 -0.81 0.73
C VAL A 186 -3.11 -0.60 2.24
N GLU A 187 -3.01 -1.67 3.00
CA GLU A 187 -2.72 -1.62 4.41
C GLU A 187 -1.25 -1.93 4.66
N VAL A 188 -0.52 -0.96 5.22
CA VAL A 188 0.86 -1.14 5.64
C VAL A 188 0.90 -1.62 7.08
N GLY A 189 1.48 -2.81 7.29
CA GLY A 189 1.77 -3.42 8.59
C GLY A 189 2.66 -2.55 9.47
N GLY A 190 2.77 -2.93 10.75
CA GLY A 190 3.51 -2.17 11.77
C GLY A 190 3.09 -0.69 11.89
N THR A 191 4.06 0.18 12.18
CA THR A 191 3.86 1.62 12.36
C THR A 191 4.85 2.48 11.57
N ALA A 192 4.44 3.71 11.25
CA ALA A 192 5.30 4.70 10.63
C ALA A 192 6.51 5.01 11.53
N GLY A 193 7.71 4.80 11.00
CA GLY A 193 8.98 4.93 11.73
C GLY A 193 9.65 3.60 12.04
N ASP A 194 8.95 2.47 11.87
CA ASP A 194 9.56 1.15 11.98
C ASP A 194 10.45 0.86 10.76
N TYR A 195 11.67 0.36 11.02
CA TYR A 195 12.63 0.02 9.96
C TYR A 195 12.09 -1.05 8.99
N GLU A 196 11.35 -2.02 9.52
CA GLU A 196 10.77 -3.13 8.75
C GLU A 196 9.78 -2.67 7.68
N ASN A 197 9.11 -1.52 7.85
CA ASN A 197 8.08 -1.04 6.91
C ASN A 197 8.52 0.19 6.11
N GLY A 198 9.73 0.72 6.39
CA GLY A 198 10.24 1.93 5.76
C GLY A 198 10.31 1.82 4.23
N PHE A 199 10.70 0.66 3.70
CA PHE A 199 10.78 0.45 2.26
C PHE A 199 9.40 0.37 1.59
N TYR A 200 8.35 -0.10 2.29
CA TYR A 200 6.98 -0.04 1.78
C TYR A 200 6.50 1.40 1.68
N ILE A 201 6.74 2.20 2.72
CA ILE A 201 6.36 3.62 2.73
C ILE A 201 7.06 4.37 1.59
N GLU A 202 8.35 4.11 1.38
CA GLU A 202 9.10 4.70 0.27
C GLU A 202 8.56 4.25 -1.10
N ALA A 203 8.26 2.95 -1.27
CA ALA A 203 7.66 2.44 -2.50
C ALA A 203 6.31 3.08 -2.80
N LEU A 204 5.49 3.33 -1.78
CA LEU A 204 4.19 3.97 -1.91
C LEU A 204 4.30 5.47 -2.21
N ARG A 205 5.33 6.14 -1.67
CA ARG A 205 5.68 7.52 -2.02
C ARG A 205 6.08 7.63 -3.49
N GLU A 206 6.96 6.73 -3.96
CA GLU A 206 7.33 6.63 -5.37
C GLU A 206 6.14 6.28 -6.27
N LEU A 207 5.29 5.34 -5.84
CA LEU A 207 4.07 4.97 -6.57
C LEU A 207 3.16 6.18 -6.77
N ALA A 208 2.88 6.94 -5.71
CA ALA A 208 2.04 8.13 -5.80
C ALA A 208 2.62 9.18 -6.78
N PHE A 209 3.94 9.32 -6.83
CA PHE A 209 4.60 10.18 -7.80
C PHE A 209 4.44 9.66 -9.25
N GLU A 210 4.64 8.36 -9.46
CA GLU A 210 4.60 7.73 -10.78
C GLU A 210 3.18 7.58 -11.36
N GLU A 211 2.18 7.33 -10.52
CA GLU A 211 0.77 7.21 -10.91
C GLU A 211 0.11 8.57 -11.15
N GLY A 212 0.70 9.65 -10.64
CA GLY A 212 0.34 11.03 -10.90
C GLY A 212 -0.62 11.66 -9.89
N PRO A 213 -0.85 12.98 -9.99
CA PRO A 213 -1.71 13.69 -9.04
C PRO A 213 -3.14 13.12 -8.98
N GLY A 214 -3.67 12.96 -7.77
CA GLY A 214 -5.01 12.41 -7.57
C GLY A 214 -5.13 10.91 -7.85
N SER A 215 -4.01 10.18 -7.93
CA SER A 215 -4.02 8.71 -7.99
C SER A 215 -4.08 8.06 -6.60
N THR A 216 -3.52 8.71 -5.58
CA THR A 216 -3.27 8.11 -4.27
C THR A 216 -3.81 8.97 -3.14
N CYS A 217 -4.46 8.34 -2.16
CA CYS A 217 -4.95 8.95 -0.94
C CYS A 217 -4.28 8.28 0.27
N PHE A 218 -3.40 9.01 0.96
CA PHE A 218 -2.77 8.55 2.20
C PHE A 218 -3.65 8.85 3.42
N VAL A 219 -3.92 7.82 4.21
CA VAL A 219 -4.69 7.88 5.45
C VAL A 219 -3.76 7.54 6.62
N ALA A 220 -3.53 8.51 7.49
CA ALA A 220 -2.82 8.27 8.75
C ALA A 220 -3.82 7.82 9.82
N LEU A 221 -3.75 6.55 10.23
CA LEU A 221 -4.49 6.04 11.38
C LEU A 221 -3.66 6.28 12.64
N THR A 222 -4.22 7.03 13.58
CA THR A 222 -3.52 7.45 14.79
C THR A 222 -4.35 7.19 16.04
N TYR A 223 -3.77 7.36 17.23
CA TYR A 223 -4.44 7.12 18.50
C TYR A 223 -4.38 8.33 19.42
N ILE A 224 -5.54 8.70 19.96
CA ILE A 224 -5.68 9.75 20.96
C ILE A 224 -5.73 9.09 22.33
N LEU A 225 -4.75 9.42 23.16
CA LEU A 225 -4.67 8.91 24.51
C LEU A 225 -5.63 9.67 25.42
N GLU A 226 -6.30 8.97 26.32
CA GLU A 226 -7.12 9.58 27.37
C GLU A 226 -6.79 8.88 28.70
N PRO A 227 -5.63 9.21 29.32
CA PRO A 227 -5.24 8.59 30.58
C PRO A 227 -6.24 8.93 31.67
N SER A 228 -6.76 7.91 32.36
CA SER A 228 -7.81 8.05 33.38
C SER A 228 -7.45 9.04 34.50
N ILE A 229 -6.17 9.13 34.85
CA ILE A 229 -5.65 10.02 35.90
C ILE A 229 -5.73 11.50 35.49
N LEU A 230 -5.62 11.80 34.19
CA LEU A 230 -5.58 13.17 33.68
C LEU A 230 -6.97 13.72 33.29
N GLY A 231 -7.92 12.83 32.99
CA GLY A 231 -9.29 13.21 32.62
C GLY A 231 -9.41 14.01 31.32
N GLU A 232 -8.36 14.07 30.50
CA GLU A 232 -8.37 14.80 29.23
C GLU A 232 -7.65 14.06 28.10
N GLN A 233 -8.07 14.34 26.87
CA GLN A 233 -7.48 13.79 25.65
C GLN A 233 -6.12 14.42 25.34
N LYS A 234 -5.14 13.58 25.03
CA LYS A 234 -3.77 13.94 24.69
C LYS A 234 -3.43 13.50 23.27
N SER A 235 -3.14 14.48 22.41
CA SER A 235 -2.78 14.26 21.00
C SER A 235 -1.29 14.34 20.69
N LYS A 236 -0.42 14.45 21.70
CA LYS A 236 1.03 14.62 21.46
C LYS A 236 1.66 13.38 20.79
N ALA A 237 1.25 12.19 21.21
CA ALA A 237 1.69 10.93 20.58
C ALA A 237 1.25 10.89 19.10
N ALA A 238 -0.02 11.21 18.82
CA ALA A 238 -0.54 11.29 17.46
C ALA A 238 0.24 12.29 16.58
N GLN A 239 0.52 13.49 17.09
CA GLN A 239 1.33 14.50 16.40
C GLN A 239 2.71 13.94 16.03
N LEU A 240 3.42 13.33 16.98
CA LEU A 240 4.75 12.75 16.73
C LEU A 240 4.71 11.62 15.70
N GLY A 241 3.72 10.72 15.79
CA GLY A 241 3.55 9.63 14.83
C GLY A 241 3.25 10.14 13.42
N ILE A 242 2.37 11.14 13.27
CA ILE A 242 2.11 11.77 11.97
C ILE A 242 3.35 12.49 11.45
N LYS A 243 4.15 13.12 12.34
CA LYS A 243 5.43 13.72 11.96
C LYS A 243 6.38 12.70 11.34
N ARG A 244 6.47 11.49 11.88
CA ARG A 244 7.33 10.42 11.32
C ARG A 244 6.92 10.05 9.89
N LEU A 245 5.62 9.98 9.62
CA LEU A 245 5.12 9.74 8.27
C LEU A 245 5.50 10.88 7.30
N MET A 246 5.36 12.14 7.75
CA MET A 246 5.75 13.31 6.94
C MET A 246 7.26 13.42 6.74
N GLU A 247 8.07 13.02 7.74
CA GLU A 247 9.54 12.93 7.64
C GLU A 247 9.97 11.91 6.58
N ALA A 248 9.16 10.88 6.32
CA ALA A 248 9.35 9.93 5.22
C ALA A 248 8.85 10.46 3.86
N GLY A 249 8.50 11.74 3.76
CA GLY A 249 8.05 12.37 2.52
C GLY A 249 6.59 12.07 2.15
N VAL A 250 5.80 11.50 3.06
CA VAL A 250 4.38 11.19 2.84
C VAL A 250 3.50 12.18 3.60
N GLN A 251 2.84 13.08 2.86
CA GLN A 251 1.82 13.97 3.40
C GLN A 251 0.48 13.22 3.48
N PRO A 252 -0.10 12.97 4.67
CA PRO A 252 -1.42 12.38 4.76
C PRO A 252 -2.46 13.32 4.15
N ASN A 253 -3.44 12.74 3.44
CA ASN A 253 -4.62 13.47 2.97
C ASN A 253 -5.73 13.47 4.02
N ILE A 254 -5.80 12.40 4.82
CA ILE A 254 -6.79 12.17 5.87
C ILE A 254 -6.08 11.71 7.14
N VAL A 255 -6.55 12.16 8.30
CA VAL A 255 -6.15 11.62 9.60
C VAL A 255 -7.36 11.03 10.31
N ALA A 256 -7.31 9.73 10.59
CA ALA A 256 -8.32 9.01 11.35
C ALA A 256 -7.85 8.82 12.79
N CYS A 257 -8.55 9.44 13.73
CA CYS A 257 -8.19 9.46 15.15
C CYS A 257 -8.96 8.36 15.90
N ARG A 258 -8.31 7.21 16.11
CA ARG A 258 -8.81 6.17 17.02
C ARG A 258 -8.73 6.68 18.46
N ALA A 259 -9.74 6.34 19.26
CA ALA A 259 -9.84 6.75 20.66
C ALA A 259 -10.86 5.87 21.38
N LYS A 260 -10.85 5.85 22.70
CA LYS A 260 -11.91 5.20 23.48
C LYS A 260 -13.24 5.95 23.36
N ASN A 261 -13.19 7.27 23.52
CA ASN A 261 -14.35 8.18 23.48
C ASN A 261 -14.28 9.10 22.25
N PRO A 262 -15.39 9.75 21.86
CA PRO A 262 -15.39 10.76 20.80
C PRO A 262 -14.26 11.78 20.97
N VAL A 263 -13.53 12.05 19.89
CA VAL A 263 -12.41 12.98 19.90
C VAL A 263 -12.95 14.39 19.86
N THR A 264 -12.52 15.21 20.81
CA THR A 264 -12.97 16.60 20.95
C THR A 264 -12.50 17.48 19.78
N ASP A 265 -13.30 18.50 19.43
CA ASP A 265 -12.97 19.44 18.35
C ASP A 265 -11.62 20.11 18.57
N LYS A 266 -11.33 20.53 19.81
CA LYS A 266 -10.04 21.10 20.21
C LYS A 266 -8.86 20.18 19.86
N VAL A 267 -9.01 18.87 20.02
CA VAL A 267 -7.97 17.91 19.67
C VAL A 267 -7.86 17.78 18.15
N MET A 268 -8.99 17.71 17.44
CA MET A 268 -9.02 17.61 15.98
C MET A 268 -8.40 18.85 15.32
N GLU A 269 -8.72 20.06 15.79
CA GLU A 269 -8.10 21.33 15.37
C GLU A 269 -6.58 21.32 15.56
N LYS A 270 -6.12 20.85 16.72
CA LYS A 270 -4.68 20.74 17.00
C LYS A 270 -3.98 19.78 16.05
N ILE A 271 -4.63 18.66 15.71
CA ILE A 271 -4.10 17.69 14.76
C ILE A 271 -4.09 18.28 13.35
N ALA A 272 -5.16 18.95 12.92
CA ALA A 272 -5.26 19.63 11.63
C ALA A 272 -4.08 20.59 11.43
N MET A 273 -3.86 21.50 12.40
CA MET A 273 -2.79 22.47 12.37
C MET A 273 -1.40 21.84 12.35
N PHE A 274 -1.19 20.76 13.11
CA PHE A 274 0.12 20.12 13.20
C PHE A 274 0.45 19.27 11.96
N SER A 275 -0.55 18.61 11.39
CA SER A 275 -0.39 17.69 10.25
C SER A 275 -0.52 18.38 8.89
N ASN A 276 -0.86 19.67 8.87
CA ASN A 276 -1.20 20.40 7.64
C ASN A 276 -2.32 19.72 6.83
N VAL A 277 -3.28 19.10 7.54
CA VAL A 277 -4.46 18.45 6.95
C VAL A 277 -5.69 19.29 7.30
N PRO A 278 -6.56 19.63 6.33
CA PRO A 278 -7.77 20.40 6.60
C PRO A 278 -8.63 19.75 7.68
N LEU A 279 -9.21 20.56 8.58
CA LEU A 279 -10.02 20.06 9.71
C LEU A 279 -11.12 19.09 9.28
N LYS A 280 -11.78 19.37 8.14
CA LYS A 280 -12.82 18.50 7.57
C LYS A 280 -12.35 17.09 7.16
N ARG A 281 -11.04 16.84 7.17
CA ARG A 281 -10.38 15.54 6.88
C ARG A 281 -9.72 14.93 8.12
N ILE A 282 -10.03 15.47 9.30
CA ILE A 282 -9.69 14.88 10.59
C ILE A 282 -10.94 14.22 11.14
N PHE A 283 -10.93 12.90 11.28
CA PHE A 283 -12.11 12.13 11.66
C PHE A 283 -11.95 11.50 13.05
N SER A 284 -12.96 11.64 13.90
CA SER A 284 -13.06 10.89 15.15
C SER A 284 -13.55 9.47 14.91
N MET A 285 -12.67 8.49 15.07
CA MET A 285 -12.95 7.07 14.89
C MET A 285 -12.88 6.33 16.23
N HIS A 286 -13.70 6.75 17.19
CA HIS A 286 -13.72 6.17 18.52
C HIS A 286 -14.28 4.74 18.54
N ASP A 287 -14.08 4.03 19.65
CA ASP A 287 -14.53 2.66 19.82
C ASP A 287 -16.05 2.53 19.67
N ARG A 288 -16.45 1.43 19.03
CA ARG A 288 -17.85 1.06 18.81
C ARG A 288 -18.11 -0.30 19.46
N SER A 289 -19.36 -0.56 19.82
CA SER A 289 -19.79 -1.82 20.41
C SER A 289 -19.69 -3.01 19.44
N SER A 290 -19.72 -2.74 18.14
CA SER A 290 -19.68 -3.77 17.09
C SER A 290 -18.87 -3.28 15.89
N ILE A 291 -18.03 -4.16 15.35
CA ILE A 291 -17.26 -3.90 14.13
C ILE A 291 -18.16 -3.58 12.93
N TYR A 292 -19.37 -4.14 12.90
CA TYR A 292 -20.33 -3.95 11.80
C TYR A 292 -20.99 -2.56 11.81
N SER A 293 -20.90 -1.81 12.92
CA SER A 293 -21.38 -0.43 12.99
C SER A 293 -20.36 0.60 12.49
N ILE A 294 -19.12 0.17 12.22
CA ILE A 294 -18.03 1.06 11.80
C ILE A 294 -18.25 1.64 10.40
N PRO A 295 -18.65 0.84 9.37
CA PRO A 295 -18.97 1.40 8.06
C PRO A 295 -20.02 2.52 8.12
N ASP A 296 -21.11 2.32 8.87
CA ASP A 296 -22.15 3.34 9.02
C ASP A 296 -21.63 4.60 9.71
N ALA A 297 -20.83 4.45 10.76
CA ALA A 297 -20.20 5.58 11.44
C ALA A 297 -19.26 6.37 10.53
N MET A 298 -18.48 5.68 9.69
CA MET A 298 -17.60 6.31 8.70
C MET A 298 -18.38 7.06 7.63
N ARG A 299 -19.49 6.47 7.15
CA ARG A 299 -20.39 7.09 6.17
C ARG A 299 -21.04 8.35 6.73
N GLN A 300 -21.55 8.29 7.96
CA GLN A 300 -22.14 9.45 8.65
C GLN A 300 -21.13 10.58 8.85
N ALA A 301 -19.87 10.24 9.14
CA ALA A 301 -18.80 11.21 9.25
C ALA A 301 -18.38 11.80 7.89
N GLY A 302 -18.75 11.18 6.76
CA GLY A 302 -18.41 11.62 5.41
C GLY A 302 -16.98 11.27 4.98
N LEU A 303 -16.38 10.24 5.59
CA LEU A 303 -14.99 9.85 5.31
C LEU A 303 -14.83 9.32 3.88
N ASP A 304 -15.73 8.43 3.45
CA ASP A 304 -15.82 7.91 2.09
C ASP A 304 -15.97 9.03 1.05
N ARG A 305 -16.80 10.04 1.35
CA ARG A 305 -17.01 11.18 0.46
C ARG A 305 -15.74 12.03 0.27
N GLU A 306 -14.95 12.25 1.32
CA GLU A 306 -13.68 12.96 1.18
C GLU A 306 -12.68 12.15 0.36
N ILE A 307 -12.65 10.82 0.47
CA ILE A 307 -11.81 9.95 -0.38
C ILE A 307 -12.20 10.05 -1.85
N LEU A 308 -13.49 9.96 -2.17
CA LEU A 308 -13.98 10.14 -3.54
C LEU A 308 -13.58 11.51 -4.10
N SER A 309 -13.59 12.54 -3.26
CA SER A 309 -13.18 13.91 -3.65
C SER A 309 -11.68 14.01 -3.91
N ILE A 310 -10.85 13.41 -3.05
CA ILE A 310 -9.37 13.38 -3.22
C ILE A 310 -8.98 12.63 -4.49
N LEU A 311 -9.67 11.53 -4.78
CA LEU A 311 -9.35 10.62 -5.89
C LEU A 311 -10.12 10.95 -7.19
N SER A 312 -10.97 11.98 -7.17
CA SER A 312 -11.83 12.37 -8.31
C SER A 312 -12.68 11.21 -8.84
N LEU A 313 -13.37 10.51 -7.94
CA LEU A 313 -14.14 9.30 -8.26
C LEU A 313 -15.66 9.51 -8.24
N HIS A 314 -16.17 10.71 -7.95
CA HIS A 314 -17.61 10.97 -7.84
C HIS A 314 -18.39 10.58 -9.10
N ASP A 315 -17.84 10.77 -10.30
CA ASP A 315 -18.53 10.46 -11.56
C ASP A 315 -18.59 8.95 -11.88
N ARG A 316 -17.88 8.11 -11.10
CA ARG A 316 -17.83 6.65 -11.28
C ARG A 316 -18.74 5.90 -10.31
N VAL A 317 -19.36 6.58 -9.35
CA VAL A 317 -20.23 5.93 -8.36
C VAL A 317 -21.63 5.69 -8.91
N GLU A 318 -22.28 4.66 -8.40
CA GLU A 318 -23.66 4.28 -8.72
C GLU A 318 -24.57 4.51 -7.50
N PRO A 319 -25.24 5.68 -7.37
CA PRO A 319 -26.06 6.00 -6.19
C PRO A 319 -27.14 4.97 -5.89
N ALA A 320 -27.77 4.41 -6.93
CA ALA A 320 -28.79 3.37 -6.78
C ALA A 320 -28.26 2.06 -6.18
N ARG A 321 -26.95 1.79 -6.30
CA ARG A 321 -26.32 0.63 -5.67
C ARG A 321 -26.04 0.91 -4.20
N GLU A 322 -25.59 2.12 -3.88
CA GLU A 322 -25.41 2.55 -2.50
C GLU A 322 -26.72 2.45 -1.71
N ASP A 323 -27.84 2.92 -2.27
CA ASP A 323 -29.14 2.87 -1.61
C ASP A 323 -29.65 1.44 -1.34
N ARG A 324 -29.27 0.46 -2.16
CA ARG A 324 -29.61 -0.96 -1.96
C ARG A 324 -28.70 -1.68 -0.96
N ALA A 325 -27.49 -1.16 -0.78
CA ALA A 325 -26.53 -1.71 0.17
C ALA A 325 -26.75 -1.19 1.61
N ARG A 326 -27.56 -0.15 1.77
CA ARG A 326 -28.10 0.32 3.05
C ARG A 326 -29.22 -0.60 3.55
#